data_AF-A0A8T5FB16-F1
#
_entry.id   AF-A0A8T5FB16-F1
#
_cell.length_a   1.000
_cell.length_b   1.000
_cell.length_c   1.000
_cell.angle_alpha   90.00
_cell.angle_beta   90.00
_cell.angle_gamma   90.00
#
_symmetry.space_group_name_H-M   'P 1'
#
loop_
_entity.id
_entity.type
_entity.pdbx_description
1 polymer ?
#
loop_
_entity_poly.entity_id
_entity_poly.type
_entity_poly.pdbx_seq_one_letter_code
_entity_poly.pdbx_strand_id
1 'polypeptide(L)' 'IVIPENHMLLQAMLFGKSYEDAFAHTESIFHMQEKKQKLQEHFAKKD' A
#
# COMPACT_ATOMS: atom_id res chain seq x y z
N ILE A 1 -3.68 1.94 -8.01
CA ILE A 1 -4.40 2.37 -6.78
C ILE A 1 -3.57 3.53 -6.24
N VAL A 2 -4.03 4.78 -6.28
CA VAL A 2 -3.19 5.97 -5.99
C VAL A 2 -3.21 6.36 -4.50
N ILE A 3 -4.04 5.70 -3.70
CA ILE A 3 -4.30 6.06 -2.30
C ILE A 3 -3.15 5.67 -1.32
N PRO A 4 -2.55 4.47 -1.40
CA PRO A 4 -1.46 4.04 -0.52
C PRO A 4 -0.19 4.85 -0.76
N GLU A 5 0.22 5.04 -2.02
CA GLU A 5 1.38 5.84 -2.38
C GLU A 5 1.25 7.30 -1.92
N ASN A 6 0.08 7.92 -2.10
CA ASN A 6 -0.14 9.28 -1.63
C ASN A 6 -0.16 9.37 -0.08
N HIS A 7 -0.70 8.37 0.61
CA HIS A 7 -0.69 8.31 2.07
C HIS A 7 0.74 8.15 2.63
N MET A 8 1.56 7.31 2.01
CA MET A 8 2.97 7.17 2.35
C MET A 8 3.76 8.45 2.10
N LEU A 9 3.52 9.10 0.95
CA LEU A 9 4.18 10.36 0.59
C LEU A 9 3.84 11.47 1.60
N LEU A 10 2.57 11.62 1.97
CA LEU A 10 2.15 12.59 2.97
C LEU A 10 2.74 12.29 4.35
N GLN A 11 2.86 11.03 4.73
CA GLN A 11 3.51 10.66 6.00
C GLN A 11 4.99 11.03 6.04
N ALA A 12 5.71 10.81 4.94
CA ALA A 12 7.10 11.21 4.81
C ALA A 12 7.23 12.75 4.82
N MET A 13 6.38 13.47 4.08
CA MET A 13 6.44 14.93 3.97
C MET A 13 6.04 15.66 5.24
N LEU A 14 5.00 15.21 5.95
CA LEU A 14 4.45 15.94 7.11
C LEU A 14 5.06 15.51 8.44
N PHE A 15 5.47 14.24 8.56
CA PHE A 15 5.93 13.67 9.82
C PHE A 15 7.37 13.16 9.77
N GLY A 16 8.07 13.32 8.63
CA GLY A 16 9.47 12.91 8.48
C GLY A 16 9.69 11.41 8.68
N LYS A 17 8.65 10.59 8.50
CA LYS A 17 8.72 9.15 8.75
C LYS A 17 9.62 8.47 7.73
N SER A 18 10.33 7.43 8.19
CA SER A 18 11.07 6.53 7.31
C SER A 18 10.10 5.81 6.36
N TYR A 19 10.61 5.35 5.22
CA TYR A 19 9.81 4.57 4.27
C TYR A 19 9.19 3.34 4.94
N GLU A 20 9.97 2.64 5.77
CA GLU A 20 9.55 1.41 6.45
C GLU A 20 8.40 1.68 7.43
N ASP A 21 8.47 2.77 8.20
CA ASP A 21 7.40 3.14 9.15
C ASP A 21 6.13 3.61 8.43
N ALA A 22 6.29 4.43 7.39
CA ALA A 22 5.17 4.90 6.58
C ALA A 22 4.48 3.73 5.85
N PHE A 23 5.28 2.78 5.36
CA PHE A 23 4.81 1.56 4.72
C PHE A 23 4.05 0.67 5.70
N ALA A 24 4.64 0.32 6.85
CA ALA A 24 4.00 -0.53 7.85
C ALA A 24 2.66 0.06 8.33
N HIS A 25 2.62 1.38 8.56
CA HIS A 25 1.38 2.07 8.93
C HIS A 25 0.32 2.03 7.82
N THR A 26 0.74 2.29 6.57
CA THR A 26 -0.15 2.26 5.41
C THR A 26 -0.65 0.83 5.14
N GLU A 27 0.21 -0.17 5.28
CA GLU A 27 -0.14 -1.58 5.10
C GLU A 27 -1.20 -2.02 6.11
N SER A 28 -1.02 -1.67 7.40
CA SER A 28 -1.99 -1.99 8.46
C SER A 28 -3.37 -1.37 8.22
N ILE A 29 -3.46 -0.21 7.57
CA ILE A 29 -4.74 0.46 7.28
C ILE A 29 -5.38 -0.12 6.02
N PHE A 30 -4.59 -0.18 4.93
CA PHE A 30 -5.11 -0.50 3.62
C PHE A 30 -5.18 -2.00 3.33
N HIS A 31 -4.55 -2.84 4.17
CA HIS A 31 -4.47 -4.30 3.99
C HIS A 31 -3.99 -4.64 2.57
N MET A 32 -2.92 -3.95 2.16
CA MET A 32 -2.47 -3.90 0.77
C MET A 32 -2.10 -5.27 0.21
N GLN A 33 -1.54 -6.16 1.04
CA GLN A 33 -1.22 -7.52 0.62
C GLN A 33 -2.46 -8.32 0.25
N GLU A 34 -3.49 -8.32 1.10
CA GLU A 34 -4.73 -9.06 0.85
C GLU A 34 -5.45 -8.53 -0.41
N LYS A 35 -5.53 -7.20 -0.55
CA LYS A 35 -6.13 -6.58 -1.75
C LYS A 35 -5.33 -6.89 -3.01
N LYS A 36 -4.00 -6.86 -2.93
CA LYS A 36 -3.12 -7.20 -4.06
C LYS A 36 -3.29 -8.66 -4.45
N GLN A 37 -3.35 -9.57 -3.48
CA GLN A 37 -3.59 -11.00 -3.73
C GLN A 37 -4.94 -11.22 -4.42
N LYS A 38 -6.03 -10.65 -3.89
CA LYS A 38 -7.36 -10.76 -4.52
C LYS A 38 -7.38 -10.21 -5.94
N LEU A 39 -6.68 -9.08 -6.18
CA LEU A 39 -6.56 -8.50 -7.51
C LEU A 39 -5.75 -9.41 -8.44
N GLN A 40 -4.65 -9.98 -7.96
CA GLN A 40 -3.84 -10.94 -8.70
C GLN A 40 -4.63 -12.21 -9.03
N GLU A 41 -5.41 -12.76 -8.10
CA GLU A 41 -6.25 -13.94 -8.35
C GLU A 41 -7.36 -13.64 -9.36
N HIS A 42 -7.98 -12.46 -9.28
CA HIS A 42 -9.08 -12.08 -10.18
C HIS A 42 -8.59 -11.76 -11.61
N PHE A 43 -7.44 -11.12 -11.74
CA PHE A 43 -6.87 -10.72 -13.03
C PHE A 43 -5.71 -11.61 -13.49
N ALA A 44 -5.41 -12.70 -12.77
CA ALA A 44 -4.45 -13.69 -13.23
C ALA A 44 -4.92 -14.20 -14.59
N LYS A 45 -4.08 -14.01 -15.61
CA LYS A 45 -4.31 -14.66 -16.91
C LYS A 45 -4.32 -16.16 -16.65
N LYS A 46 -5.46 -16.79 -16.90
CA LYS A 46 -5.53 -18.24 -17.04
C LYS A 46 -4.98 -18.53 -18.43
N ASP A 47 -3.76 -19.06 -18.49
CA ASP A 47 -3.22 -19.69 -19.70
C ASP A 47 -4.10 -20.88 -20.13
#